data_AF-A0A4Q2D052-F1
#
_entry.id   AF-A0A4Q2D052-F1
#
_cell.length_a   1.000
_cell.length_b   1.000
_cell.length_c   1.000
_cell.angle_alpha   90.00
_cell.angle_beta   90.00
_cell.angle_gamma   90.00
#
_symmetry.space_group_name_H-M   'P 1'
#
loop_
_entity.id
_entity.type
_entity.pdbx_description
1 polymer ?
#
loop_
_entity_poly.entity_id
_entity_poly.type
_entity_poly.pdbx_seq_one_letter_code
_entity_poly.pdbx_strand_id
1 'polypeptide(L)'
;MSGSTRLNYEVFHKMCGEKAMERAVMATTHWDSIIPTSGEDREHELRVFWKDILSEGAVMKRIQDPSADSHRIIDHILHIHHAQVAIQIQKELVDMDKRIPRTEAGKLLRCTLQEYLQMQNALDVDETDVEAQRSREERVADVQEQLKKMDIPILDRIKDILFRRRRSTPRGVPSQAKSHD
;
A
#
# COMPACT_ATOMS: atom_id res chain seq x y z
N MET A 1 0.25 -3.37 17.44
CA MET A 1 -0.20 -2.69 16.20
C MET A 1 -1.20 -3.59 15.48
N SER A 2 -2.24 -3.04 14.86
CA SER A 2 -3.26 -3.83 14.14
C SER A 2 -2.71 -4.49 12.88
N GLY A 3 -3.32 -5.58 12.41
CA GLY A 3 -2.89 -6.23 11.17
C GLY A 3 -3.03 -5.36 9.92
N SER A 4 -3.98 -4.40 9.90
CA SER A 4 -4.08 -3.41 8.80
C SER A 4 -2.83 -2.55 8.66
N THR A 5 -2.18 -2.22 9.79
CA THR A 5 -0.94 -1.43 9.77
C THR A 5 0.22 -2.24 9.19
N ARG A 6 0.23 -3.56 9.44
CA ARG A 6 1.23 -4.48 8.88
C ARG A 6 1.06 -4.65 7.37
N LEU A 7 -0.16 -4.86 6.89
CA LEU A 7 -0.40 -4.99 5.46
C LEU A 7 -0.05 -3.70 4.70
N ASN A 8 -0.44 -2.54 5.23
CA ASN A 8 -0.04 -1.25 4.65
C ASN A 8 1.47 -1.09 4.54
N TYR A 9 2.18 -1.51 5.59
CA TYR A 9 3.64 -1.50 5.63
C TYR A 9 4.25 -2.42 4.56
N GLU A 10 3.78 -3.67 4.46
CA GLU A 10 4.29 -4.63 3.48
C GLU A 10 4.00 -4.17 2.04
N VAL A 11 2.83 -3.57 1.79
CA VAL A 11 2.48 -2.98 0.50
C VAL A 11 3.38 -1.79 0.17
N PHE A 12 3.61 -0.88 1.12
CA PHE A 12 4.55 0.24 0.97
C PHE A 12 5.96 -0.25 0.63
N HIS A 13 6.47 -1.24 1.37
CA HIS A 13 7.76 -1.87 1.11
C HIS A 13 7.86 -2.39 -0.33
N LYS A 14 6.86 -3.14 -0.80
CA LYS A 14 6.82 -3.67 -2.18
C LYS A 14 6.70 -2.58 -3.25
N MET A 15 6.06 -1.45 -2.96
CA MET A 15 5.97 -0.33 -3.91
C MET A 15 7.30 0.40 -4.06
N CYS A 16 8.00 0.65 -2.95
CA CYS A 16 9.30 1.32 -2.96
C CYS A 16 10.40 0.41 -3.49
N GLY A 17 10.46 -0.83 -2.98
CA GLY A 17 11.58 -1.74 -3.16
C GLY A 17 12.80 -1.35 -2.32
N GLU A 18 13.63 -2.34 -2.01
CA GLU A 18 14.78 -2.24 -1.09
C GLU A 18 15.72 -1.08 -1.45
N LYS A 19 16.09 -0.94 -2.73
CA LYS A 19 17.03 0.11 -3.18
C LYS A 19 16.52 1.54 -3.00
N ALA A 20 15.19 1.74 -3.01
CA ALA A 20 14.62 3.07 -2.84
C ALA A 20 14.34 3.40 -1.37
N MET A 21 14.48 2.43 -0.46
CA MET A 21 14.15 2.58 0.95
C MET A 21 15.09 3.56 1.67
N GLU A 22 16.34 3.68 1.21
CA GLU A 22 17.30 4.71 1.67
C GLU A 22 16.79 6.15 1.49
N ARG A 23 15.72 6.35 0.72
CA ARG A 23 15.08 7.65 0.47
C ARG A 23 13.76 7.84 1.21
N ALA A 24 13.33 6.84 2.00
CA ALA A 24 12.11 6.91 2.77
C ALA A 24 12.35 7.55 4.14
N VAL A 25 11.39 8.36 4.57
CA VAL A 25 11.35 8.93 5.92
C VAL A 25 10.08 8.45 6.63
N MET A 26 10.25 7.78 7.76
CA MET A 26 9.17 7.39 8.66
C MET A 26 8.98 8.48 9.70
N ALA A 27 7.93 9.27 9.55
CA ALA A 27 7.62 10.36 10.46
C ALA A 27 6.65 9.93 11.57
N THR A 28 6.93 10.32 12.82
CA THR A 28 6.01 10.18 13.95
C THR A 28 5.42 11.53 14.33
N THR A 29 4.10 11.60 14.50
CA THR A 29 3.33 12.82 14.80
C THR A 29 2.63 12.72 16.16
N HIS A 30 1.82 13.72 16.53
CA HIS A 30 1.04 13.78 17.78
C HIS A 30 1.86 13.82 19.09
N TRP A 31 3.12 14.26 18.99
CA TRP A 31 4.00 14.42 20.15
C TRP A 31 3.54 15.48 21.16
N ASP A 32 2.69 16.40 20.73
CA ASP A 32 2.03 17.43 21.55
C ASP A 32 0.79 16.92 22.30
N SER A 33 0.24 15.79 21.85
CA SER A 33 -1.05 15.25 22.28
C SER A 33 -0.91 14.10 23.30
N ILE A 34 0.32 13.73 23.67
CA ILE A 34 0.62 12.57 24.51
C ILE A 34 1.62 12.92 25.61
N ILE A 35 1.58 12.17 26.70
CA ILE A 35 2.60 12.27 27.76
C ILE A 35 3.96 11.85 27.16
N PRO A 36 5.05 12.60 27.38
CA PRO A 36 6.34 12.34 26.75
C PRO A 36 6.84 10.90 26.89
N THR A 37 6.72 10.32 28.10
CA THR A 37 7.15 8.94 28.36
C THR A 37 6.37 7.92 27.54
N SER A 38 5.04 8.05 27.47
CA SER A 38 4.21 7.19 26.61
C SER A 38 4.54 7.34 25.13
N GLY A 39 4.93 8.55 24.70
CA GLY A 39 5.40 8.81 23.35
C GLY A 39 6.72 8.12 23.03
N GLU A 40 7.66 8.15 23.96
CA GLU A 40 8.96 7.48 23.83
C GLU A 40 8.80 5.95 23.80
N ASP A 41 7.97 5.39 24.67
CA ASP A 41 7.64 3.95 24.67
C ASP A 41 7.04 3.54 23.32
N ARG A 42 6.07 4.33 22.82
CA ARG A 42 5.44 4.07 21.53
C ARG A 42 6.40 4.22 20.36
N GLU A 43 7.31 5.19 20.42
CA GLU A 43 8.35 5.36 19.41
C GLU A 43 9.31 4.17 19.40
N HIS A 44 9.65 3.63 20.57
CA HIS A 44 10.46 2.41 20.67
C HIS A 44 9.77 1.22 20.00
N GLU A 45 8.48 1.02 20.26
CA GLU A 45 7.68 0.00 19.57
C GLU A 45 7.66 0.19 18.05
N LEU A 46 7.49 1.42 17.58
CA LEU A 46 7.52 1.75 16.15
C LEU A 46 8.88 1.48 15.52
N ARG A 47 9.97 1.76 16.24
CA ARG A 47 11.33 1.45 15.78
C ARG A 47 11.55 -0.05 15.61
N VAL A 48 11.02 -0.87 16.53
CA VAL A 48 11.06 -2.34 16.41
C VAL A 48 10.20 -2.80 15.25
N PHE A 49 9.00 -2.24 15.09
CA PHE A 49 8.09 -2.58 13.99
C PHE A 49 8.65 -2.21 12.61
N TRP A 50 9.38 -1.09 12.50
CA TRP A 50 10.03 -0.61 11.28
C TRP A 50 11.46 -1.10 11.11
N LYS A 51 11.91 -2.08 11.89
CA LYS A 51 13.30 -2.53 11.89
C LYS A 51 13.83 -2.86 10.50
N ASP A 52 13.03 -3.57 9.69
CA ASP A 52 13.49 -4.02 8.36
C ASP A 52 13.72 -2.82 7.42
N ILE A 53 12.77 -1.89 7.30
CA ILE A 53 12.97 -0.69 6.46
C ILE A 53 14.08 0.23 6.97
N LEU A 54 14.25 0.34 8.29
CA LEU A 54 15.35 1.11 8.86
C LEU A 54 16.71 0.46 8.56
N SER A 55 16.76 -0.87 8.48
CA SER A 55 17.97 -1.60 8.05
C SER A 55 18.29 -1.43 6.57
N GLU A 56 17.28 -1.11 5.74
CA GLU A 56 17.41 -0.77 4.31
C GLU A 56 17.75 0.72 4.07
N GLY A 57 18.02 1.49 5.13
CA GLY A 57 18.50 2.87 5.05
C GLY A 57 17.42 3.94 5.22
N ALA A 58 16.15 3.57 5.43
CA ALA A 58 15.13 4.55 5.79
C ALA A 58 15.48 5.22 7.12
N VAL A 59 15.03 6.46 7.30
CA VAL A 59 15.25 7.19 8.55
C VAL A 59 13.94 7.45 9.27
N MET A 60 13.99 7.47 10.60
CA MET A 60 12.86 7.83 11.45
C MET A 60 13.04 9.27 11.97
N LYS A 61 11.98 10.09 11.90
CA LYS A 61 11.99 11.50 12.34
C LYS A 61 10.72 11.80 13.14
N ARG A 62 10.84 12.66 14.17
CA ARG A 62 9.69 13.19 14.91
C ARG A 62 9.19 14.48 14.25
N ILE A 63 7.88 14.68 14.22
CA ILE A 63 7.23 15.95 13.88
C ILE A 63 6.60 16.46 15.17
N GLN A 64 7.29 17.37 15.84
CA GLN A 64 6.83 18.02 17.08
C GLN A 64 6.31 19.42 16.79
N ASP A 65 7.00 20.16 15.93
CA ASP A 65 6.50 21.37 15.30
C ASP A 65 6.06 21.02 13.86
N PRO A 66 4.74 20.92 13.58
CA PRO A 66 4.24 20.56 12.26
C PRO A 66 4.75 21.44 11.14
N SER A 67 5.04 22.71 11.40
CA SER A 67 5.59 23.61 10.40
C SER A 67 7.09 23.34 10.22
N ALA A 68 7.89 23.54 11.26
CA ALA A 68 9.35 23.49 11.13
C ALA A 68 9.88 22.09 10.79
N ASP A 69 9.35 21.05 11.42
CA ASP A 69 9.87 19.69 11.23
C ASP A 69 9.45 19.10 9.89
N SER A 70 8.26 19.43 9.38
CA SER A 70 7.85 19.01 8.04
C SER A 70 8.75 19.61 6.96
N HIS A 71 9.10 20.91 7.07
CA HIS A 71 10.06 21.53 6.15
C HIS A 71 11.42 20.85 6.21
N ARG A 72 11.94 20.57 7.41
CA ARG A 72 13.21 19.84 7.58
C ARG A 72 13.19 18.44 6.97
N ILE A 73 12.07 17.72 7.09
CA ILE A 73 11.91 16.40 6.47
C ILE A 73 11.90 16.53 4.94
N ILE A 74 11.17 17.49 4.39
CA ILE A 74 11.14 17.75 2.94
C ILE A 74 12.54 18.12 2.44
N ASP A 75 13.22 19.04 3.11
CA ASP A 75 14.59 19.43 2.77
C ASP A 75 15.51 18.20 2.81
N HIS A 76 15.40 17.36 3.83
CA HIS A 76 16.18 16.13 3.91
C HIS A 76 15.92 15.20 2.71
N ILE A 77 14.66 14.99 2.33
CA ILE A 77 14.28 14.20 1.15
C ILE A 77 14.88 14.82 -0.12
N LEU A 78 14.77 16.13 -0.31
CA LEU A 78 15.32 16.80 -1.49
C LEU A 78 16.84 16.69 -1.58
N HIS A 79 17.55 16.72 -0.44
CA HIS A 79 19.01 16.54 -0.40
C HIS A 79 19.41 15.09 -0.70
N ILE A 80 18.72 14.07 -0.20
CA ILE A 80 19.10 12.67 -0.49
C ILE A 80 18.74 12.23 -1.92
N HIS A 81 17.90 13.00 -2.62
CA HIS A 81 17.44 12.73 -3.99
C HIS A 81 18.33 13.35 -5.09
N HIS A 82 19.66 13.35 -4.93
CA HIS A 82 20.58 13.83 -5.97
C HIS A 82 20.62 12.98 -7.25
N ALA A 83 20.15 11.72 -7.20
CA ALA A 83 20.03 10.84 -8.35
C ALA A 83 18.59 10.32 -8.48
N GLN A 84 18.06 10.26 -9.70
CA GLN A 84 16.76 9.65 -9.96
C GLN A 84 16.83 8.15 -9.71
N VAL A 85 16.19 7.71 -8.63
CA VAL A 85 15.98 6.28 -8.36
C VAL A 85 14.50 5.99 -8.54
N ALA A 86 14.19 5.25 -9.60
CA ALA A 86 12.83 4.75 -9.82
C ALA A 86 12.48 3.74 -8.73
N ILE A 87 11.34 3.97 -8.06
CA ILE A 87 10.78 3.01 -7.10
C ILE A 87 10.29 1.76 -7.83
N GLN A 88 10.19 0.63 -7.12
CA GLN A 88 9.85 -0.67 -7.70
C GLN A 88 8.57 -0.62 -8.54
N ILE A 89 7.50 0.01 -8.03
CA ILE A 89 6.24 0.09 -8.76
C ILE A 89 6.37 0.91 -10.06
N GLN A 90 7.23 1.92 -10.11
CA GLN A 90 7.48 2.68 -11.35
C GLN A 90 8.15 1.80 -12.41
N LYS A 91 9.18 1.03 -12.01
CA LYS A 91 9.85 0.08 -12.91
C LYS A 91 8.88 -0.98 -13.42
N GLU A 92 8.03 -1.49 -12.54
CA GLU A 92 7.04 -2.50 -12.91
C GLU A 92 5.99 -1.97 -13.89
N LEU A 93 5.47 -0.76 -13.65
CA LEU A 93 4.43 -0.17 -14.49
C LEU A 93 4.98 0.33 -15.84
N VAL A 94 6.17 0.94 -15.84
CA VAL A 94 6.72 1.64 -17.01
C VAL A 94 7.69 0.75 -17.79
N ASP A 95 8.71 0.22 -17.13
CA ASP A 95 9.79 -0.51 -17.81
C ASP A 95 9.36 -1.94 -18.14
N MET A 96 8.54 -2.55 -17.29
CA MET A 96 8.07 -3.93 -17.44
C MET A 96 6.64 -4.05 -17.99
N ASP A 97 5.97 -2.92 -18.27
CA ASP A 97 4.58 -2.85 -18.76
C ASP A 97 3.58 -3.73 -17.96
N LYS A 98 3.79 -3.84 -16.64
CA LYS A 98 2.86 -4.58 -15.77
C LYS A 98 1.64 -3.72 -15.50
N ARG A 99 0.48 -4.34 -15.51
CA ARG A 99 -0.71 -3.73 -14.88
C ARG A 99 -0.58 -3.81 -13.36
N ILE A 100 -1.22 -2.89 -12.64
CA ILE A 100 -1.20 -2.83 -11.17
C ILE A 100 -1.38 -4.22 -10.49
N PRO A 101 -2.35 -5.08 -10.86
CA PRO A 101 -2.52 -6.39 -10.20
C PRO A 101 -1.40 -7.41 -10.45
N ARG A 102 -0.46 -7.09 -11.33
CA ARG A 102 0.72 -7.90 -11.67
C ARG A 102 2.01 -7.37 -11.03
N THR A 103 1.98 -6.16 -10.47
CA THR A 103 3.07 -5.60 -9.63
C THR A 103 3.24 -6.43 -8.36
N GLU A 104 4.41 -6.37 -7.72
CA GLU A 104 4.63 -7.10 -6.46
C GLU A 104 3.67 -6.64 -5.36
N ALA A 105 3.47 -5.32 -5.22
CA ALA A 105 2.51 -4.75 -4.27
C ALA A 105 1.06 -5.20 -4.59
N GLY A 106 0.68 -5.21 -5.87
CA GLY A 106 -0.64 -5.65 -6.29
C GLY A 106 -0.87 -7.16 -6.13
N LYS A 107 0.17 -7.99 -6.31
CA LYS A 107 0.12 -9.42 -6.03
C LYS A 107 -0.09 -9.68 -4.54
N LEU A 108 0.64 -8.99 -3.67
CA LEU A 108 0.48 -9.10 -2.22
C LEU A 108 -0.97 -8.82 -1.81
N LEU A 109 -1.52 -7.67 -2.23
CA LEU A 109 -2.92 -7.32 -1.97
C LEU A 109 -3.90 -8.38 -2.50
N ARG A 110 -3.66 -8.92 -3.70
CA ARG A 110 -4.52 -9.96 -4.27
C ARG A 110 -4.45 -11.26 -3.47
N CYS A 111 -3.26 -11.67 -3.04
CA CYS A 111 -3.09 -12.87 -2.21
C CYS A 111 -3.85 -12.71 -0.90
N THR A 112 -3.69 -11.57 -0.20
CA THR A 112 -4.43 -11.31 1.04
C THR A 112 -5.94 -11.31 0.84
N LEU A 113 -6.43 -10.71 -0.26
CA LEU A 113 -7.85 -10.75 -0.59
C LEU A 113 -8.35 -12.16 -0.94
N GLN A 114 -7.54 -12.95 -1.64
CA GLN A 114 -7.89 -14.31 -2.00
C GLN A 114 -7.93 -15.21 -0.76
N GLU A 115 -6.97 -15.08 0.15
CA GLU A 115 -6.96 -15.76 1.44
C GLU A 115 -8.21 -15.42 2.24
N TYR A 116 -8.60 -14.14 2.28
CA TYR A 116 -9.85 -13.71 2.92
C TYR A 116 -11.09 -14.38 2.31
N LEU A 117 -11.23 -14.37 0.98
CA LEU A 117 -12.36 -15.00 0.29
C LEU A 117 -12.41 -16.52 0.50
N GLN A 118 -11.26 -17.18 0.53
CA GLN A 118 -11.17 -18.61 0.82
C GLN A 118 -11.58 -18.92 2.26
N MET A 119 -11.16 -18.10 3.22
CA MET A 119 -11.59 -18.27 4.61
C MET A 119 -13.11 -18.06 4.76
N GLN A 120 -13.69 -17.06 4.08
CA GLN A 120 -15.15 -16.85 4.07
C GLN A 120 -15.91 -18.04 3.50
N ASN A 121 -15.56 -18.48 2.29
CA ASN A 121 -16.25 -19.60 1.64
C ASN A 121 -16.16 -20.90 2.46
N ALA A 122 -15.13 -21.02 3.29
CA ALA A 122 -14.92 -22.20 4.09
C ALA A 122 -15.58 -22.12 5.49
N LEU A 123 -16.13 -20.96 5.88
CA LEU A 123 -17.09 -20.84 6.98
C LEU A 123 -18.49 -21.35 6.59
N ASP A 124 -18.83 -21.33 5.29
CA ASP A 124 -20.10 -21.85 4.76
C ASP A 124 -20.13 -23.40 4.75
N VAL A 125 -19.03 -24.06 5.13
CA VAL A 125 -18.96 -25.52 5.29
C VAL A 125 -19.34 -25.86 6.72
N ASP A 126 -20.34 -26.72 6.89
CA ASP A 126 -20.85 -27.15 8.20
C ASP A 126 -19.76 -27.93 8.97
N GLU A 127 -19.04 -27.23 9.85
CA GLU A 127 -17.93 -27.76 10.65
C GLU A 127 -18.49 -28.23 12.00
N THR A 128 -18.36 -29.51 12.33
CA THR A 128 -18.93 -30.10 13.55
C THR A 128 -18.22 -29.68 14.83
N ASP A 129 -17.04 -29.05 14.71
CA ASP A 129 -16.24 -28.56 15.82
C ASP A 129 -16.50 -27.06 16.05
N VAL A 130 -17.24 -26.78 17.13
CA VAL A 130 -17.67 -25.42 17.51
C VAL A 130 -16.47 -24.51 17.84
N GLU A 131 -15.39 -25.05 18.40
CA GLU A 131 -14.22 -24.26 18.79
C GLU A 131 -13.39 -23.88 17.54
N ALA A 132 -13.25 -24.83 16.61
CA ALA A 132 -12.61 -24.60 15.31
C ALA A 132 -13.39 -23.55 14.49
N GLN A 133 -14.71 -23.68 14.44
CA GLN A 133 -15.59 -22.73 13.76
C GLN A 133 -15.47 -21.33 14.35
N ARG A 134 -15.51 -21.19 15.68
CA ARG A 134 -15.36 -19.89 16.36
C ARG A 134 -14.00 -19.23 16.07
N SER A 135 -12.90 -19.98 16.12
CA SER A 135 -11.57 -19.45 15.78
C SER A 135 -11.49 -18.97 14.34
N ARG A 136 -12.15 -19.69 13.42
CA ARG A 136 -12.21 -19.34 12.00
C ARG A 136 -13.03 -18.07 11.77
N GLU A 137 -14.17 -17.94 12.41
CA GLU A 137 -15.02 -16.75 12.37
C GLU A 137 -14.27 -15.52 12.88
N GLU A 138 -13.55 -15.66 13.99
CA GLU A 138 -12.73 -14.58 14.56
C GLU A 138 -11.62 -14.13 13.60
N ARG A 139 -10.92 -15.08 12.95
CA ARG A 139 -9.90 -14.77 11.95
C ARG A 139 -10.48 -14.07 10.72
N VAL A 140 -11.65 -14.50 10.25
CA VAL A 140 -12.35 -13.85 9.12
C VAL A 140 -12.78 -12.44 9.49
N ALA A 141 -13.30 -12.24 10.71
CA ALA A 141 -13.69 -10.93 11.20
C ALA A 141 -12.49 -9.97 11.30
N ASP A 142 -11.34 -10.44 11.82
CA ASP A 142 -10.11 -9.66 11.90
C ASP A 142 -9.62 -9.25 10.51
N VAL A 143 -9.48 -10.18 9.56
CA VAL A 143 -9.04 -9.85 8.19
C VAL A 143 -10.03 -8.91 7.49
N GLN A 144 -11.34 -9.10 7.68
CA GLN A 144 -12.35 -8.19 7.17
C GLN A 144 -12.18 -6.77 7.71
N GLU A 145 -11.97 -6.65 9.02
CA GLU A 145 -11.76 -5.36 9.66
C GLU A 145 -10.47 -4.70 9.16
N GLN A 146 -9.42 -5.49 8.94
CA GLN A 146 -8.17 -5.00 8.38
C GLN A 146 -8.37 -4.44 6.97
N LEU A 147 -9.09 -5.16 6.10
CA LEU A 147 -9.43 -4.70 4.75
C LEU A 147 -10.29 -3.42 4.76
N LYS A 148 -11.21 -3.28 5.72
CA LYS A 148 -12.04 -2.06 5.89
C LYS A 148 -11.24 -0.87 6.42
N LYS A 149 -10.35 -1.08 7.39
CA LYS A 149 -9.51 -0.05 8.01
C LYS A 149 -8.39 0.46 7.10
N MET A 150 -7.99 -0.36 6.14
CA MET A 150 -7.22 0.09 5.00
C MET A 150 -8.13 0.95 4.12
N ASP A 151 -8.32 2.21 4.51
CA ASP A 151 -9.09 3.23 3.80
C ASP A 151 -8.35 3.59 2.48
N ILE A 152 -8.28 2.64 1.54
CA ILE A 152 -7.45 2.69 0.34
C ILE A 152 -8.33 3.09 -0.86
N PRO A 153 -8.42 4.38 -1.23
CA PRO A 153 -9.02 4.79 -2.50
C PRO A 153 -8.27 4.22 -3.71
N ILE A 154 -7.06 3.66 -3.53
CA ILE A 154 -6.33 2.94 -4.58
C ILE A 154 -7.07 1.64 -4.97
N LEU A 155 -7.74 0.92 -4.05
CA LEU A 155 -8.51 -0.29 -4.40
C LEU A 155 -9.77 0.07 -5.18
N ASP A 156 -10.45 1.16 -4.84
CA ASP A 156 -11.58 1.66 -5.62
C ASP A 156 -11.14 2.23 -6.98
N ARG A 157 -9.99 2.91 -7.05
CA ARG A 157 -9.37 3.28 -8.34
C ARG A 157 -8.91 2.07 -9.15
N ILE A 158 -8.42 1.01 -8.50
CA ILE A 158 -8.07 -0.26 -9.13
C ILE A 158 -9.34 -0.95 -9.64
N LYS A 159 -10.47 -0.90 -8.92
CA LYS A 159 -11.77 -1.35 -9.44
C LYS A 159 -12.15 -0.54 -10.69
N ASP A 160 -12.07 0.79 -10.68
CA ASP A 160 -12.37 1.60 -11.88
C ASP A 160 -11.45 1.28 -13.07
N ILE A 161 -10.16 1.01 -12.82
CA ILE A 161 -9.18 0.63 -13.85
C ILE A 161 -9.41 -0.80 -14.35
N LEU A 162 -9.76 -1.75 -13.46
CA LEU A 162 -10.02 -3.15 -13.80
C LEU A 162 -11.39 -3.35 -14.47
N PHE A 163 -12.39 -2.55 -14.09
CA PHE A 163 -13.76 -2.61 -14.61
C PHE A 163 -14.03 -1.60 -15.74
N ARG A 164 -13.02 -0.84 -16.21
CA ARG A 164 -13.08 -0.13 -17.49
C ARG A 164 -13.10 -1.12 -18.66
N ARG A 165 -14.26 -1.72 -18.87
CA ARG A 165 -14.62 -2.49 -20.07
C ARG A 165 -14.34 -1.59 -21.27
N ARG A 166 -13.46 -2.05 -22.18
CA ARG A 166 -13.15 -1.40 -23.47
C ARG A 166 -14.46 -0.93 -24.12
N ARG A 167 -14.72 0.38 -24.15
CA ARG A 167 -15.55 0.94 -25.22
C ARG A 167 -14.72 0.82 -26.48
N SER A 168 -15.04 -0.19 -27.26
CA SER A 168 -14.59 -0.33 -28.64
C SER A 168 -14.96 0.95 -29.40
N THR A 169 -13.97 1.75 -29.78
CA THR A 169 -14.11 2.67 -30.91
C THR A 169 -14.23 1.81 -32.18
N PRO A 170 -15.30 1.92 -32.98
CA PRO A 170 -15.28 1.35 -34.31
C PRO A 170 -14.32 2.19 -35.17
N ARG A 171 -13.29 1.53 -35.71
CA ARG A 171 -12.50 2.06 -36.83
C ARG A 171 -13.42 2.17 -38.04
N GLY A 172 -13.58 3.38 -38.58
CA GLY A 172 -13.95 3.60 -39.97
C GLY A 172 -12.79 4.29 -40.66
N VAL A 173 -12.18 3.62 -41.65
CA VAL A 173 -11.24 4.19 -42.62
C VAL A 173 -11.82 3.90 -44.03
N PRO A 174 -11.30 4.50 -45.10
CA PRO A 174 -11.71 5.76 -45.73
C PRO A 174 -12.50 5.53 -47.03
N SER A 175 -13.11 6.57 -47.61
CA SER A 175 -13.53 6.53 -49.02
C SER A 175 -13.19 7.83 -49.74
N GLN A 176 -12.40 7.70 -50.81
CA GLN A 176 -12.02 8.78 -51.72
C GLN A 176 -13.16 9.14 -52.69
N ALA A 177 -13.02 10.35 -53.25
CA ALA A 177 -13.27 10.76 -54.63
C ALA A 177 -14.58 11.49 -54.99
N LYS A 178 -14.36 12.49 -55.88
CA LYS A 178 -15.24 13.21 -56.85
C LYS A 178 -15.67 14.61 -56.40
N SER A 179 -15.06 15.70 -56.90
CA SER A 179 -15.10 16.34 -58.25
C SER A 179 -16.33 17.24 -58.47
N HIS A 180 -16.08 18.43 -59.05
CA HIS A 180 -17.01 19.47 -59.55
C HIS A 180 -17.60 20.39 -58.48
N ASP A 181 -17.54 21.73 -58.55
CA ASP A 181 -17.05 22.71 -59.54
C ASP A 181 -16.40 23.91 -58.80
#